data_AF-A0A7L4FPR4-F1
#
_entry.id   AF-A0A7L4FPR4-F1
#
_cell.length_a   1.000
_cell.length_b   1.000
_cell.length_c   1.000
_cell.angle_alpha   90.00
_cell.angle_beta   90.00
_cell.angle_gamma   90.00
#
_symmetry.space_group_name_H-M   'P 1'
#
loop_
_entity.id
_entity.type
_entity.pdbx_description
1 polymer ?
#
loop_
_entity_poly.entity_id
_entity_poly.type
_entity_poly.pdbx_seq_one_letter_code
_entity_poly.pdbx_strand_id
1 'polypeptide(L)' 'MWYEILPGMAIMGLCLTIPGISTIYMHRLCNGGKEKRIARYPFQWNLMERDRRVSGVNKYYVSKAGARGP' A
#
# COMPACT_ATOMS: atom_id res chain seq x y z
N MET A 1 -39.53 -3.50 11.18
CA MET A 1 -39.58 -3.96 12.60
C MET A 1 -38.47 -4.92 13.05
N TRP A 2 -37.48 -5.28 12.25
CA TRP A 2 -36.12 -5.59 12.77
C TRP A 2 -35.07 -5.19 11.74
N TYR A 3 -35.43 -5.34 10.47
CA TYR A 3 -34.70 -4.83 9.31
C TYR A 3 -34.43 -3.32 9.31
N GLU A 4 -35.09 -2.53 10.16
CA GLU A 4 -34.85 -1.09 10.29
C GLU A 4 -33.46 -0.75 10.82
N ILE A 5 -32.76 -1.71 11.44
CA ILE A 5 -31.35 -1.54 11.83
C ILE A 5 -30.38 -1.75 10.66
N LEU A 6 -30.81 -2.43 9.59
CA LEU A 6 -29.95 -2.75 8.45
C LEU A 6 -29.43 -1.50 7.72
N PRO A 7 -30.23 -0.44 7.48
CA PRO A 7 -29.72 0.80 6.91
C PRO A 7 -28.61 1.43 7.76
N GLY A 8 -28.78 1.48 9.08
CA GLY A 8 -27.78 2.02 10.00
C GLY A 8 -26.48 1.20 9.97
N MET A 9 -26.60 -0.13 10.00
CA MET A 9 -25.46 -1.05 9.91
C MET A 9 -24.77 -0.98 8.54
N ALA A 10 -25.52 -0.80 7.47
CA ALA A 10 -24.99 -0.66 6.11
C ALA A 10 -24.17 0.63 5.96
N ILE A 11 -24.68 1.76 6.47
CA ILE A 11 -23.96 3.04 6.45
C ILE A 11 -22.69 2.93 7.30
N MET A 12 -22.78 2.38 8.51
CA MET A 12 -21.61 2.19 9.38
C MET A 12 -20.57 1.29 8.71
N GLY A 13 -20.99 0.17 8.13
CA GLY A 13 -20.10 -0.74 7.41
C GLY A 13 -19.43 -0.08 6.21
N LEU A 14 -20.18 0.72 5.43
CA LEU A 14 -19.63 1.47 4.32
C LEU A 14 -18.59 2.49 4.79
N CYS A 15 -18.92 3.30 5.79
CA CYS A 15 -18.01 4.31 6.34
C CYS A 15 -16.72 3.70 6.90
N LEU A 16 -16.77 2.50 7.47
CA LEU A 16 -15.59 1.79 7.97
C LEU A 16 -14.79 1.09 6.85
N THR A 17 -15.43 0.66 5.77
CA THR A 17 -14.76 -0.04 4.66
C THR A 17 -14.06 0.94 3.70
N ILE A 18 -14.64 2.12 3.46
CA ILE A 18 -14.07 3.17 2.61
C ILE A 18 -12.60 3.48 2.92
N PRO A 19 -12.18 3.77 4.17
CA PRO A 19 -10.78 4.07 4.45
C PRO A 19 -9.85 2.87 4.21
N GLY A 20 -10.30 1.64 4.50
CA GLY A 20 -9.53 0.43 4.21
C GLY A 20 -9.29 0.24 2.72
N ILE A 21 -10.34 0.40 1.90
CA ILE A 21 -10.24 0.30 0.44
C ILE A 21 -9.39 1.44 -0.13
N SER A 22 -9.61 2.66 0.35
CA SER A 22 -8.85 3.85 -0.05
C SER A 22 -7.34 3.67 0.20
N THR A 23 -6.95 3.19 1.39
CA THR A 23 -5.54 2.96 1.71
C THR A 23 -4.89 1.89 0.83
N ILE A 24 -5.60 0.82 0.44
CA ILE A 24 -5.08 -0.18 -0.50
C ILE A 24 -4.75 0.45 -1.86
N TYR A 25 -5.67 1.25 -2.41
CA TYR A 25 -5.45 1.94 -3.68
C TYR A 25 -4.33 2.98 -3.59
N MET A 26 -4.31 3.77 -2.52
CA MET A 26 -3.24 4.75 -2.26
C MET A 26 -1.87 4.08 -2.11
N HIS A 27 -1.80 2.94 -1.42
CA HIS A 27 -0.55 2.18 -1.30
C HIS A 27 -0.06 1.65 -2.63
N ARG A 28 -0.95 1.15 -3.50
CA ARG A 28 -0.56 0.72 -4.85
C ARG A 28 -0.12 1.90 -5.71
N LEU A 29 -0.83 3.03 -5.66
CA LEU A 29 -0.50 4.23 -6.43
C LEU A 29 0.89 4.77 -6.06
N CYS A 30 1.18 4.91 -4.76
CA CYS A 30 2.43 5.50 -4.29
C CYS A 30 3.66 4.56 -4.42
N ASN A 31 3.45 3.25 -4.60
CA ASN A 31 4.53 2.25 -4.62
C ASN A 31 4.66 1.52 -5.97
N GLY A 32 4.27 2.17 -7.07
CA GLY A 32 4.48 1.64 -8.42
C GLY A 32 3.64 0.40 -8.73
N GLY A 33 2.40 0.37 -8.24
CA GLY A 33 1.43 -0.73 -8.44
C GLY A 33 1.62 -1.90 -7.48
N LYS A 34 2.63 -1.86 -6.61
CA LYS A 34 2.94 -2.92 -5.63
C LYS A 34 2.42 -2.57 -4.24
N GLU A 35 2.41 -3.55 -3.35
CA GLU A 35 2.14 -3.31 -1.94
C GLU A 35 3.25 -2.46 -1.29
N LYS A 36 2.87 -1.65 -0.30
CA LYS A 36 3.82 -0.87 0.49
C LYS A 36 4.73 -1.82 1.27
N ARG A 37 6.05 -1.67 1.15
CA ARG A 37 6.97 -2.44 2.00
C ARG A 37 6.82 -2.04 3.47
N ILE A 38 6.73 -3.05 4.33
CA ILE A 38 6.69 -2.89 5.79
C ILE A 38 8.07 -3.28 6.33
N ALA A 39 8.77 -2.33 6.95
CA ALA A 39 10.04 -2.57 7.63
C ALA A 39 9.80 -2.65 9.15
N ARG A 40 9.48 -3.85 9.64
CA ARG A 40 9.32 -4.13 11.07
C ARG A 40 10.66 -4.32 11.77
N TYR A 41 11.64 -4.84 11.03
CA TYR A 41 12.99 -5.12 11.55
C TYR A 41 14.05 -4.22 10.91
N PRO A 42 15.15 -3.90 11.63
CA PRO A 42 16.23 -3.07 11.09
C PRO A 42 16.84 -3.63 9.79
N PHE A 43 16.90 -4.95 9.66
CA PHE A 43 17.34 -5.61 8.44
C PHE A 43 16.47 -5.26 7.22
N GLN A 44 15.14 -5.22 7.40
CA GLN A 44 14.20 -4.86 6.33
C GLN A 44 14.34 -3.38 5.92
N TRP A 45 14.64 -2.50 6.88
CA TRP A 45 14.95 -1.09 6.58
C TRP A 45 16.24 -0.97 5.76
N ASN A 46 17.33 -1.61 6.21
CA ASN A 46 18.60 -1.63 5.49
C ASN A 46 18.45 -2.13 4.05
N LEU A 47 17.63 -3.15 3.82
CA LEU A 47 17.30 -3.64 2.48
C LEU A 47 16.47 -2.64 1.66
N MET A 48 15.48 -1.96 2.26
CA MET A 48 14.71 -0.92 1.57
C MET A 48 15.61 0.27 1.15
N GLU A 49 16.56 0.63 2.00
CA GLU A 49 17.51 1.71 1.74
C GLU A 49 18.54 1.34 0.67
N ARG A 50 18.95 0.06 0.63
CA ARG A 50 19.72 -0.50 -0.49
C ARG A 50 18.93 -0.36 -1.79
N ASP A 51 17.66 -0.78 -1.81
CA ASP A 51 16.81 -0.69 -3.00
C ASP A 51 16.63 0.77 -3.45
N ARG A 52 16.45 1.71 -2.51
CA ARG A 52 16.43 3.16 -2.80
C ARG A 52 17.71 3.62 -3.49
N ARG A 53 18.89 3.23 -2.99
CA ARG A 53 20.19 3.62 -3.56
C ARG A 53 20.43 3.00 -4.94
N VAL A 54 20.09 1.73 -5.12
CA VAL A 54 20.25 1.02 -6.40
C VAL A 54 19.25 1.48 -7.46
N SER A 55 18.10 2.02 -7.06
CA SER A 55 17.06 2.48 -7.99
C SER A 55 17.52 3.55 -8.99
N GLY A 56 18.51 4.38 -8.63
CA GLY A 56 18.99 5.52 -9.43
C GLY A 56 18.04 6.73 -9.47
N VAL A 57 16.81 6.59 -8.98
CA VAL A 57 15.77 7.65 -8.97
C VAL A 57 15.27 7.96 -7.55
N ASN A 58 16.06 7.57 -6.54
CA ASN A 58 15.75 7.78 -5.12
C ASN A 58 14.38 7.20 -4.68
N LYS A 59 13.89 6.14 -5.33
CA LYS A 59 12.60 5.51 -5.04
C LYS A 59 12.78 4.01 -4.80
N TYR A 60 12.49 3.54 -3.59
CA TYR A 60 12.72 2.14 -3.20
C TYR A 60 11.83 1.12 -3.93
N TYR A 61 10.66 1.52 -4.42
CA TYR A 61 9.74 0.60 -5.11
C TYR A 61 10.11 0.34 -6.59
N VAL A 62 11.06 1.12 -7.12
CA VAL A 62 11.59 0.95 -8.47
C VAL A 62 12.64 -0.16 -8.44
N SER A 63 12.19 -1.38 -8.72
CA SER A 63 13.04 -2.58 -8.73
C SER A 63 13.95 -2.59 -9.95
N LYS A 64 15.23 -2.87 -9.76
CA LYS A 64 16.19 -3.14 -10.84
C LYS A 64 16.38 -4.66 -10.93
N ALA A 65 15.61 -5.31 -11.79
CA ALA A 65 15.79 -6.71 -12.15
C ALA A 65 16.06 -6.79 -13.65
N GLY A 66 17.29 -7.19 -14.03
CA GLY A 66 17.62 -7.78 -15.33
C GLY A 66 17.19 -7.10 -16.64
N ALA A 67 16.88 -5.80 -16.66
CA ALA A 67 16.26 -5.06 -17.77
C ALA A 67 14.74 -5.20 -17.89
N ARG A 68 14.04 -4.33 -17.15
CA ARG A 68 12.91 -3.55 -17.69
C ARG A 68 12.77 -2.30 -16.83
N GLY A 69 13.62 -1.31 -17.10
CA GLY A 69 13.23 0.08 -16.86
C GLY A 69 12.22 0.50 -17.93
N PRO A 70 11.59 1.68 -17.81
CA PRO A 70 11.24 2.40 -19.03
C PRO A 70 12.48 2.56 -19.91
#